data_AF-A0AA42Q7N0-F1
#
_entry.id   AF-A0AA42Q7N0-F1
#
_cell.length_a   1.000
_cell.length_b   1.000
_cell.length_c   1.000
_cell.angle_alpha   90.00
_cell.angle_beta   90.00
_cell.angle_gamma   90.00
#
_symmetry.space_group_name_H-M   'P 1'
#
loop_
_entity.id
_entity.type
_entity.pdbx_description
1 polymer ?
#
loop_
_entity_poly.entity_id
_entity_poly.type
_entity_poly.pdbx_seq_one_letter_code
_entity_poly.pdbx_strand_id
1 'polypeptide(L)'
;MSIAVFYLRNSESEGQTPVWQPQCRAFSDAQMSEALALCQQLRKDERHAHVVISSELRDMVGPVGVSAVEDGKTPDGVDYQWSKAGRAGASRRNAAEPPRQRQDMDR
;
A
#
# COMPACT_ATOMS: atom_id res chain seq x y z
N MET A 1 -16.41 0.48 -15.01
CA MET A 1 -15.29 -0.44 -14.73
C MET A 1 -14.11 0.43 -14.38
N SER A 2 -13.72 0.43 -13.12
CA SER A 2 -12.63 1.26 -12.61
C SER A 2 -11.52 0.43 -12.00
N ILE A 3 -11.79 -0.83 -11.66
CA ILE A 3 -10.81 -1.78 -11.16
C ILE A 3 -10.77 -2.99 -12.09
N ALA A 4 -9.58 -3.44 -12.42
CA ALA A 4 -9.30 -4.63 -13.20
C ALA A 4 -8.27 -5.51 -12.48
N VAL A 5 -8.59 -6.79 -12.33
CA VAL A 5 -7.67 -7.82 -11.81
C VAL A 5 -7.21 -8.67 -12.98
N PHE A 6 -5.91 -8.62 -13.26
CA PHE A 6 -5.23 -9.43 -14.26
C PHE A 6 -4.47 -10.56 -13.58
N TYR A 7 -4.51 -11.75 -14.17
CA TYR A 7 -3.76 -12.90 -13.67
C TYR A 7 -3.55 -13.93 -14.77
N LEU A 8 -2.58 -14.82 -14.59
CA LEU A 8 -2.40 -16.01 -15.42
C LEU A 8 -3.03 -17.21 -14.72
N ARG A 9 -3.71 -18.06 -15.48
CA ARG A 9 -4.25 -19.34 -15.01
C ARG A 9 -3.62 -20.50 -15.76
N ASN A 10 -3.15 -21.50 -15.05
CA ASN A 10 -2.75 -22.79 -15.60
C ASN A 10 -3.97 -23.71 -15.72
N SER A 11 -4.24 -24.21 -16.93
CA SER A 11 -5.29 -25.19 -17.20
C SER A 11 -4.82 -26.63 -17.11
N GLU A 12 -3.51 -26.85 -17.09
CA GLU A 12 -2.94 -28.20 -17.15
C GLU A 12 -3.13 -28.97 -15.85
N SER A 13 -3.04 -30.29 -15.97
CA SER A 13 -3.05 -31.18 -14.81
C SER A 13 -1.74 -31.10 -14.03
N GLU A 14 -1.79 -31.49 -12.77
CA GLU A 14 -0.62 -31.49 -11.88
C GLU A 14 0.52 -32.35 -12.46
N GLY A 15 1.75 -31.84 -12.38
CA GLY A 15 2.94 -32.50 -12.91
C GLY A 15 3.22 -32.29 -14.40
N GLN A 16 2.31 -31.65 -15.16
CA GLN A 16 2.57 -31.25 -16.54
C GLN A 16 3.19 -29.85 -16.62
N THR A 17 3.89 -29.56 -17.71
CA THR A 17 4.40 -28.21 -17.97
C THR A 17 3.23 -27.22 -18.03
N PRO A 18 3.24 -26.15 -17.22
CA PRO A 18 2.10 -25.24 -17.14
C PRO A 18 1.90 -24.46 -18.43
N VAL A 19 0.65 -24.38 -18.88
CA VAL A 19 0.23 -23.52 -19.99
C VAL A 19 -0.55 -22.35 -19.40
N TRP A 20 0.07 -21.17 -19.43
CA TRP A 20 -0.48 -19.97 -18.81
C TRP A 20 -1.43 -19.24 -19.75
N GLN A 21 -2.68 -19.07 -19.32
CA GLN A 21 -3.69 -18.31 -20.03
C GLN A 21 -3.99 -16.99 -19.31
N PRO A 22 -3.97 -15.84 -19.99
CA PRO A 22 -4.30 -14.57 -19.38
C PRO A 22 -5.79 -14.48 -19.06
N GLN A 23 -6.08 -13.93 -17.89
CA GLN A 23 -7.43 -13.70 -17.39
C GLN A 23 -7.56 -12.24 -16.95
N CYS A 24 -8.77 -11.69 -17.10
CA CYS A 24 -9.11 -10.36 -16.64
C CYS A 24 -10.48 -10.39 -15.99
N ARG A 25 -10.61 -9.81 -14.79
CA ARG A 25 -11.89 -9.62 -14.13
C ARG A 25 -12.10 -8.16 -13.75
N ALA A 26 -13.24 -7.64 -14.16
CA ALA A 26 -13.67 -6.28 -13.96
C ALA A 26 -14.45 -6.09 -12.65
N PHE A 27 -14.25 -4.94 -12.01
CA PHE A 27 -14.99 -4.50 -10.84
C PHE A 27 -15.34 -3.00 -10.95
N SER A 28 -16.34 -2.58 -10.20
CA SER A 28 -16.67 -1.16 -9.97
C SER A 28 -15.92 -0.60 -8.77
N ASP A 29 -15.95 0.72 -8.59
CA ASP A 29 -15.31 1.42 -7.46
C ASP A 29 -15.81 0.92 -6.10
N ALA A 30 -17.12 0.65 -6.01
CA ALA A 30 -17.77 0.12 -4.82
C ALA A 30 -17.31 -1.31 -4.45
N GLN A 31 -16.58 -1.98 -5.34
CA GLN A 31 -16.19 -3.39 -5.20
C GLN A 31 -14.69 -3.61 -4.95
N MET A 32 -14.01 -2.59 -4.41
CA MET A 32 -12.58 -2.70 -4.07
C MET A 32 -12.30 -3.87 -3.11
N SER A 33 -13.16 -4.07 -2.11
CA SER A 33 -13.01 -5.17 -1.15
C SER A 33 -13.10 -6.54 -1.82
N GLU A 34 -14.03 -6.74 -2.76
CA GLU A 34 -14.20 -7.96 -3.52
C GLU A 34 -13.03 -8.21 -4.47
N ALA A 35 -12.53 -7.16 -5.12
CA ALA A 35 -11.34 -7.25 -5.98
C ALA A 35 -10.10 -7.69 -5.18
N LEU A 36 -9.91 -7.14 -3.97
CA LEU A 36 -8.83 -7.53 -3.06
C LEU A 36 -9.00 -8.94 -2.52
N ALA A 37 -10.23 -9.34 -2.16
CA ALA A 37 -10.54 -10.68 -1.70
C ALA A 37 -10.25 -11.73 -2.80
N LEU A 38 -10.62 -11.43 -4.05
CA LEU A 38 -10.27 -12.27 -5.19
C LEU A 38 -8.75 -12.38 -5.35
N CYS A 39 -8.01 -11.27 -5.29
CA CYS A 39 -6.55 -11.31 -5.37
C CYS A 39 -5.95 -12.23 -4.30
N GLN A 40 -6.44 -12.17 -3.06
CA GLN A 40 -5.98 -13.05 -1.99
C GLN A 40 -6.29 -14.52 -2.27
N GLN A 41 -7.47 -14.83 -2.81
CA GLN A 41 -7.85 -16.20 -3.18
C GLN A 41 -6.97 -16.74 -4.30
N LEU A 42 -6.79 -15.97 -5.37
CA LEU A 42 -5.97 -16.37 -6.52
C LEU A 42 -4.52 -16.65 -6.11
N ARG A 43 -3.94 -15.82 -5.23
CA ARG A 43 -2.56 -15.99 -4.75
C ARG A 43 -2.33 -17.23 -3.88
N LYS A 44 -3.39 -17.87 -3.36
CA LYS A 44 -3.27 -19.09 -2.55
C LYS A 44 -3.25 -20.37 -3.40
N ASP A 45 -3.62 -20.29 -4.67
CA ASP A 45 -3.72 -21.44 -5.56
C ASP A 45 -2.57 -21.38 -6.58
N GLU A 46 -1.74 -22.41 -6.60
CA GLU A 46 -0.57 -22.55 -7.47
C GLU A 46 -0.94 -22.61 -8.96
N ARG A 47 -2.21 -22.87 -9.29
CA ARG A 47 -2.73 -22.76 -10.66
C ARG A 47 -2.86 -21.32 -11.13
N HIS A 48 -2.61 -20.33 -10.29
CA HIS A 48 -2.61 -18.93 -10.67
C HIS A 48 -1.24 -18.28 -10.46
N ALA A 49 -0.87 -17.39 -11.38
CA ALA A 49 0.38 -16.65 -11.31
C ALA A 49 0.17 -15.19 -11.72
N HIS A 50 1.13 -14.33 -11.37
CA HIS A 50 1.17 -12.92 -11.78
C HIS A 50 -0.15 -12.15 -11.51
N VAL A 51 -0.67 -12.27 -10.29
CA VAL A 51 -1.92 -11.59 -9.88
C VAL A 51 -1.66 -10.09 -9.65
N VAL A 52 -2.13 -9.28 -10.60
CA VAL A 52 -1.99 -7.82 -10.64
C VAL A 52 -3.37 -7.17 -10.54
N ILE A 53 -3.48 -6.14 -9.70
CA ILE A 53 -4.65 -5.28 -9.63
C ILE A 53 -4.29 -3.92 -10.22
N SER A 54 -5.15 -3.39 -11.07
CA SER A 54 -5.08 -2.04 -11.63
C SER A 54 -6.38 -1.33 -11.28
N SER A 55 -6.29 -0.12 -10.76
CA SER A 55 -7.45 0.68 -10.40
C SER A 55 -7.26 2.12 -10.88
N GLU A 56 -8.29 2.66 -11.54
CA GLU A 56 -8.48 4.08 -11.76
C GLU A 56 -9.03 4.69 -10.47
N LEU A 57 -8.35 5.72 -9.96
CA LEU A 57 -8.70 6.40 -8.71
C LEU A 57 -9.76 7.48 -8.97
N ARG A 58 -10.99 7.08 -9.31
CA ARG A 58 -12.07 8.03 -9.63
C ARG A 58 -12.57 8.81 -8.42
N ASP A 59 -12.54 8.17 -7.24
CA ASP A 59 -12.92 8.77 -5.95
C ASP A 59 -11.70 9.08 -5.07
N MET A 60 -10.55 9.40 -5.68
CA MET A 60 -9.34 9.73 -4.91
C MET A 60 -9.53 11.00 -4.09
N VAL A 61 -9.05 10.98 -2.85
CA VAL A 61 -8.99 12.18 -2.01
C VAL A 61 -7.82 13.03 -2.50
N GLY A 62 -8.12 14.02 -3.33
CA GLY A 62 -7.17 15.03 -3.82
C GLY A 62 -7.23 15.23 -5.34
N PRO A 63 -6.79 16.40 -5.85
CA PRO A 63 -6.75 16.66 -7.29
C PRO A 63 -5.72 15.79 -8.01
N VAL A 64 -6.05 15.34 -9.23
CA VAL A 64 -5.14 14.56 -10.07
C VAL A 64 -3.86 15.37 -10.33
N GLY A 65 -2.71 14.78 -10.05
CA GLY A 65 -1.40 15.41 -10.28
C GLY A 65 -0.86 16.21 -9.08
N VAL A 66 -1.59 16.35 -7.98
CA VAL A 66 -1.07 17.02 -6.77
C VAL A 66 -0.57 15.97 -5.78
N SER A 67 0.74 16.02 -5.48
CA SER A 67 1.43 14.94 -4.76
C SER A 67 1.84 15.29 -3.33
N ALA A 68 1.83 16.56 -2.93
CA ALA A 68 2.37 16.97 -1.63
C ALA A 68 1.84 18.33 -1.15
N VAL A 69 2.12 18.59 0.13
CA VAL A 69 2.03 19.91 0.76
C VAL A 69 3.19 20.75 0.24
N GLU A 70 2.88 21.88 -0.38
CA GLU A 70 3.86 22.85 -0.87
C GLU A 70 3.78 24.12 -0.03
N ASP A 71 4.92 24.68 0.36
CA ASP A 71 5.01 25.88 1.21
C ASP A 71 4.14 25.83 2.49
N GLY A 72 3.97 24.64 3.05
CA GLY A 72 3.17 24.43 4.26
C GLY A 72 1.66 24.49 4.03
N LYS A 73 1.18 24.41 2.77
CA LYS A 73 -0.24 24.42 2.43
C LYS A 73 -0.67 23.11 1.76
N THR A 74 -1.91 22.71 2.01
CA THR A 74 -2.58 21.63 1.29
C THR A 74 -2.80 22.02 -0.17
N PRO A 75 -3.12 21.05 -1.04
CA PRO A 75 -3.54 21.30 -2.42
C PRO A 75 -4.67 22.33 -2.58
N ASP A 76 -5.52 22.48 -1.56
CA ASP A 76 -6.65 23.41 -1.54
C ASP A 76 -6.26 24.80 -0.98
N GLY A 77 -4.97 25.04 -0.74
CA GLY A 77 -4.44 26.30 -0.21
C GLY A 77 -4.60 26.48 1.31
N VAL A 78 -5.10 25.46 2.01
CA VAL A 78 -5.29 25.47 3.47
C VAL A 78 -3.98 25.22 4.18
N ASP A 79 -3.70 25.92 5.27
CA ASP A 79 -2.47 25.68 6.03
C ASP A 79 -2.42 24.24 6.56
N TYR A 80 -1.34 23.53 6.23
CA TYR A 80 -1.10 22.18 6.66
C TYR A 80 -0.51 22.17 8.08
N GLN A 81 -1.39 22.00 9.07
CA GLN A 81 -1.04 22.05 10.50
C GLN A 81 -0.39 20.74 11.04
N TRP A 82 -0.36 19.68 10.24
CA TRP A 82 0.17 18.39 10.69
C TRP A 82 1.70 18.42 10.79
N SER A 83 2.20 18.17 12.00
CA SER A 83 3.63 18.10 12.31
C SER A 83 4.05 16.67 12.68
N LYS A 84 5.10 16.15 12.04
CA LYS A 84 5.74 14.87 12.45
C LYS A 84 6.48 14.97 13.80
N ALA A 85 6.64 16.17 14.37
CA ALA A 85 7.39 16.38 15.61
C ALA A 85 6.80 15.65 16.82
N GLY A 86 5.53 15.22 16.75
CA GLY A 86 4.84 14.50 17.83
C GLY A 86 4.87 12.97 17.73
N ARG A 87 5.52 12.34 16.73
CA ARG A 87 5.53 10.86 16.67
C ARG A 87 6.39 10.29 17.80
N ALA A 88 5.86 9.26 18.47
CA ALA A 88 6.67 8.31 19.22
C ALA A 88 7.76 7.76 18.28
N GLY A 89 9.03 8.13 18.54
CA GLY A 89 10.16 7.84 17.66
C GLY A 89 10.99 9.05 17.25
N ALA A 90 10.58 10.29 17.55
CA ALA A 90 11.52 11.40 17.55
C ALA A 90 12.66 11.06 18.52
N SER A 91 13.91 11.06 18.02
CA SER A 91 15.09 10.85 18.84
C SER A 91 14.97 11.74 20.07
N ARG A 92 14.91 11.13 21.26
CA ARG A 92 14.84 11.86 22.53
C ARG A 92 15.96 12.89 22.54
N ARG A 93 15.76 14.02 23.23
CA ARG A 93 16.72 15.13 23.29
C ARG A 93 18.16 14.69 23.64
N ASN A 94 18.31 13.53 24.29
CA ASN A 94 19.56 12.93 24.74
C ASN A 94 19.93 11.64 23.96
N ALA A 95 19.33 11.38 22.81
CA ALA A 95 19.55 10.14 22.05
C ALA A 95 21.01 10.01 21.53
N ALA A 96 21.73 11.12 21.43
CA ALA A 96 23.15 11.16 21.10
C ALA A 96 24.07 11.17 22.34
N GLU A 97 23.52 11.28 23.55
CA GLU A 97 24.31 11.18 24.78
C GLU A 97 24.64 9.70 25.04
N PRO A 98 25.87 9.39 25.50
CA PRO A 98 26.21 8.02 25.91
C PRO A 98 25.29 7.56 27.05
N PRO A 99 24.92 6.27 27.09
CA PRO A 99 24.03 5.73 28.11
C PRO A 99 24.66 5.91 29.51
N ARG A 100 23.93 6.59 30.41
CA ARG A 100 24.38 6.81 31.80
C ARG A 100 24.51 5.47 32.52
N GLN A 101 25.64 5.27 33.20
CA GLN A 101 25.85 4.07 34.00
C GLN A 101 25.20 4.26 35.37
N ARG A 102 24.84 3.16 36.06
CA ARG A 102 24.23 3.22 37.40
C ARG A 102 25.04 4.04 38.41
N GLN A 103 26.36 4.05 38.27
CA GLN A 103 27.27 4.83 39.12
C GLN A 103 27.09 6.34 38.98
N ASP A 104 26.52 6.81 37.86
CA ASP A 104 26.26 8.23 37.57
C ASP A 104 24.91 8.72 38.12
N MET A 105 24.07 7.82 38.65
CA MET A 105 22.73 8.11 39.16
C MET A 105 22.67 8.37 40.67
N ASP A 106 23.72 7.98 41.41
CA ASP A 106 23.78 8.02 42.87
C ASP A 106 24.63 9.19 43.41
N ARG A 107 24.66 10.33 42.70
CA ARG A 107 25.26 11.60 43.18
C ARG A 107 24.25 12.74 43.20
#